data_AF-A0A0T9QPY2-F1
#
_entry.id   AF-A0A0T9QPY2-F1
#
_cell.length_a   1.000
_cell.length_b   1.000
_cell.length_c   1.000
_cell.angle_alpha   90.00
_cell.angle_beta   90.00
_cell.angle_gamma   90.00
#
_symmetry.space_group_name_H-M   'P 1'
#
loop_
_entity.id
_entity.type
_entity.pdbx_description
1 polymer ?
#
loop_
_entity_poly.entity_id
_entity_poly.type
_entity_poly.pdbx_seq_one_letter_code
_entity_poly.pdbx_strand_id
1 'polypeptide(L)' 'MELNDIGNTELIELTSLSINNNSLFSKCELNNPTGSHKDRTFLYIIN' A
#
# COMPACT_ATOMS: atom_id res chain seq x y z
N MET A 1 -1.77 -8.49 15.10
CA MET A 1 -2.33 -7.62 14.05
C MET A 1 -3.26 -6.69 14.78
N GLU A 2 -2.91 -5.41 14.86
CA GLU A 2 -3.81 -4.39 15.39
C GLU A 2 -4.55 -3.73 14.22
N LEU A 3 -5.83 -3.40 14.37
CA LEU A 3 -6.61 -2.75 13.29
C LEU A 3 -6.02 -1.38 12.90
N ASN A 4 -5.35 -0.71 13.85
CA ASN A 4 -4.67 0.56 13.62
C ASN A 4 -3.41 0.43 12.73
N ASP A 5 -2.93 -0.80 12.50
CA ASP A 5 -1.80 -1.08 11.61
C ASP A 5 -2.25 -1.15 10.13
N ILE A 6 -3.56 -1.16 9.85
CA ILE A 6 -4.10 -1.21 8.50
C ILE A 6 -4.01 0.18 7.85
N GLY A 7 -3.45 0.22 6.64
CA GLY A 7 -3.29 1.43 5.87
C GLY A 7 -2.00 2.18 6.21
N ASN A 8 -1.95 3.48 5.87
CA ASN A 8 -0.74 4.31 5.99
C ASN A 8 0.57 3.67 5.47
N THR A 9 0.45 2.73 4.53
CA THR A 9 1.55 2.05 3.88
C THR A 9 2.40 3.04 3.09
N GLU A 10 3.68 2.73 2.90
CA GLU A 10 4.61 3.60 2.20
C GLU A 10 4.20 3.85 0.74
N LEU A 11 4.54 5.03 0.23
CA LEU A 11 4.51 5.35 -1.19
C LEU A 11 5.96 5.47 -1.64
N ILE A 12 6.42 4.56 -2.49
CA ILE A 12 7.82 4.49 -2.94
C ILE A 12 7.94 4.90 -4.40
N GLU A 13 9.00 5.63 -4.75
CA GLU A 13 9.35 5.90 -6.15
C GLU A 13 10.12 4.70 -6.74
N LEU A 14 9.69 4.23 -7.90
CA LEU A 14 10.27 3.11 -8.62
C LEU A 14 11.24 3.62 -9.70
N THR A 15 12.37 4.16 -9.27
CA THR A 15 13.37 4.79 -10.17
C THR A 15 13.90 3.83 -11.23
N SER A 16 14.08 2.55 -10.89
CA SER A 16 14.55 1.50 -11.80
C SER A 16 13.56 1.12 -12.91
N LEU A 17 12.29 1.47 -12.76
CA LEU A 17 11.22 1.19 -13.73
C LEU A 17 10.70 2.46 -14.43
N SER A 18 11.31 3.61 -14.13
CA SER A 18 10.98 4.88 -14.79
C SER A 18 11.32 4.85 -16.29
N ILE A 19 10.43 5.39 -17.12
CA ILE A 19 10.60 5.50 -18.58
C ILE A 19 10.26 6.93 -18.99
N ASN A 20 10.95 7.49 -19.99
CA ASN A 20 10.69 8.83 -20.55
C ASN A 20 10.76 9.98 -19.53
N ASN A 21 11.63 9.90 -18.52
CA ASN A 21 11.73 10.87 -17.42
C ASN A 21 10.42 11.07 -16.63
N ASN A 22 9.51 10.09 -16.67
CA ASN A 22 8.33 10.09 -15.82
C ASN A 22 8.68 9.59 -14.42
N SER A 23 8.06 10.17 -13.39
CA SER A 23 8.10 9.61 -12.05
C SER A 23 7.02 8.54 -11.90
N LEU A 24 7.42 7.35 -11.46
CA LEU A 24 6.54 6.21 -11.19
C LEU A 24 6.57 5.91 -9.69
N PHE A 25 5.39 5.80 -9.08
CA PHE A 25 5.28 5.47 -7.66
C PHE A 25 4.40 4.25 -7.44
N SER A 26 4.68 3.50 -6.39
CA SER A 26 3.87 2.35 -5.96
C SER A 26 3.48 2.49 -4.50
N LYS A 27 2.23 2.14 -4.20
CA LYS A 27 1.70 2.06 -2.85
C LYS A 27 1.94 0.65 -2.31
N CYS A 28 2.71 0.54 -1.23
CA CYS A 28 3.15 -0.74 -0.67
C CYS A 28 2.05 -1.43 0.15
N GLU A 29 0.90 -1.73 -0.47
CA GLU A 29 -0.24 -2.39 0.19
C GLU A 29 0.07 -3.84 0.65
N LEU A 30 1.18 -4.41 0.21
CA LEU A 30 1.73 -5.65 0.75
C LEU A 30 2.20 -5.51 2.21
N ASN A 31 2.43 -4.27 2.69
CA ASN A 31 2.85 -3.99 4.06
C ASN A 31 1.67 -3.85 5.03
N ASN A 32 0.42 -4.03 4.56
CA ASN A 32 -0.69 -4.20 5.48
C ASN A 32 -0.53 -5.53 6.26
N PRO A 33 -1.15 -5.69 7.45
CA PRO A 33 -0.93 -6.83 8.33
C PRO A 33 -1.13 -8.23 7.72
N THR A 34 -2.07 -8.41 6.78
CA THR A 34 -2.30 -9.70 6.11
C THR A 34 -1.64 -9.79 4.73
N GLY A 35 -0.89 -8.76 4.34
CA GLY A 35 -0.10 -8.75 3.10
C GLY A 35 -0.84 -8.26 1.87
N SER A 36 -1.98 -7.58 2.02
CA SER A 36 -2.70 -7.05 0.85
C SER A 36 -3.56 -5.83 1.15
N HIS A 37 -3.97 -5.13 0.09
CA HIS A 37 -4.95 -4.05 0.15
C HIS A 37 -6.32 -4.48 0.69
N LYS A 38 -6.61 -5.79 0.76
CA LYS A 38 -7.90 -6.30 1.26
C LYS A 38 -8.13 -6.01 2.73
N ASP A 39 -7.07 -5.74 3.50
CA ASP A 39 -7.20 -5.29 4.90
C ASP A 39 -8.01 -4.00 5.00
N ARG A 40 -7.82 -3.07 4.06
CA ARG A 40 -8.60 -1.82 4.02
C ARG A 40 -10.07 -2.09 3.74
N THR A 41 -10.35 -2.96 2.77
CA THR A 41 -11.73 -3.34 2.42
C THR A 41 -12.40 -4.05 3.59
N PHE A 42 -11.69 -4.99 4.24
CA PHE A 42 -12.17 -5.67 5.44
C PHE A 42 -12.52 -4.66 6.53
N LEU A 43 -11.57 -3.79 6.91
CA LEU A 43 -11.76 -2.78 7.95
C LEU A 43 -12.96 -1.87 7.65
N TYR A 44 -13.13 -1.44 6.41
CA TYR A 44 -14.24 -0.58 5.99
C TYR A 44 -15.61 -1.27 6.04
N ILE A 45 -15.67 -2.59 5.88
CA ILE A 45 -16.93 -3.34 5.96
C ILE A 45 -17.35 -3.55 7.42
N ILE A 46 -16.39 -3.75 8.33
CA ILE A 46 -16.67 -4.11 9.73
C ILE A 46 -16.80 -2.92 10.67
N ASN A 47 -16.23 -1.75 10.31
CA ASN A 47 -16.36 -0.50 11.05
C ASN A 47 -17.56 0.32 10.56
#